data_AF-A0A431TZZ4-F1
#
_entry.id   AF-A0A431TZZ4-F1
#
_cell.length_a   1.000
_cell.length_b   1.000
_cell.length_c   1.000
_cell.angle_alpha   90.00
_cell.angle_beta   90.00
_cell.angle_gamma   90.00
#
_symmetry.space_group_name_H-M   'P 1'
#
loop_
_entity.id
_entity.type
_entity.pdbx_description
1 polymer ?
#
loop_
_entity_poly.entity_id
_entity_poly.type
_entity_poly.pdbx_seq_one_letter_code
_entity_poly.pdbx_strand_id
1 'polypeptide(L)'
;MLKSASLAEYKAAVLDVARGGAPMSPAVVRKVLAHFNLLPQTQPGLLTGREQAVVQGIVDGLSDKQVAHRMGLSPETVRTYVKRVYRKLQVSSRTELVSRVVRGN
;
A
#
# COMPACT_ATOMS: atom_id res chain seq x y z
N MET A 1 -1.47 -27.33 9.03
CA MET A 1 -2.91 -27.36 9.36
C MET A 1 -3.66 -26.51 8.35
N LEU A 2 -4.45 -27.16 7.49
CA LEU A 2 -5.30 -26.55 6.45
C LEU A 2 -6.66 -26.21 7.05
N LYS A 3 -7.27 -25.09 6.67
CA LYS A 3 -8.72 -24.92 6.83
C LYS A 3 -9.34 -24.17 5.64
N SER A 4 -9.71 -24.98 4.65
CA SER A 4 -11.01 -24.99 3.98
C SER A 4 -11.54 -23.68 3.38
N ALA A 5 -11.01 -23.30 2.21
CA ALA A 5 -11.80 -22.54 1.23
C ALA A 5 -12.96 -23.43 0.73
N SER A 6 -14.15 -22.86 0.68
CA SER A 6 -15.42 -23.50 0.32
C SER A 6 -15.44 -23.93 -1.16
N LEU A 7 -16.26 -24.94 -1.48
CA LEU A 7 -16.40 -25.50 -2.85
C LEU A 7 -16.79 -24.43 -3.90
N ALA A 8 -17.41 -23.33 -3.46
CA ALA A 8 -17.73 -22.18 -4.29
C ALA A 8 -16.49 -21.38 -4.73
N GLU A 9 -15.47 -21.27 -3.86
CA GLU A 9 -14.20 -20.56 -4.15
C GLU A 9 -13.33 -21.33 -5.14
N TYR A 10 -13.35 -22.67 -5.10
CA TYR A 10 -12.68 -23.50 -6.11
C TYR A 10 -13.31 -23.37 -7.49
N LYS A 11 -14.65 -23.29 -7.56
CA LYS A 11 -15.36 -23.17 -8.84
C LYS A 11 -15.10 -21.82 -9.49
N ALA A 12 -15.04 -20.74 -8.70
CA ALA A 12 -14.66 -19.41 -9.17
C ALA A 12 -13.21 -19.38 -9.69
N ALA A 13 -12.28 -20.01 -8.97
CA ALA A 13 -10.89 -20.12 -9.38
C ALA A 13 -10.72 -20.90 -10.70
N VAL A 14 -11.46 -22.01 -10.90
CA VAL A 14 -11.44 -22.78 -12.16
C VAL A 14 -12.04 -21.98 -13.33
N LEU A 15 -13.05 -21.15 -13.08
CA LEU A 15 -13.68 -20.29 -14.10
C LEU A 15 -12.80 -19.09 -14.51
N ASP A 16 -11.93 -18.60 -13.64
CA ASP A 16 -10.96 -17.53 -13.97
C ASP A 16 -9.79 -18.05 -14.85
N VAL A 17 -9.42 -19.33 -14.72
CA VAL A 17 -8.45 -19.98 -15.62
C VAL A 17 -8.98 -20.11 -17.04
N ALA A 18 -10.28 -20.38 -17.18
CA ALA A 18 -10.94 -20.44 -18.48
C ALA A 18 -10.97 -19.09 -19.23
N ARG A 19 -10.71 -17.96 -18.54
CA ARG A 19 -10.65 -16.60 -19.12
C ARG A 19 -9.21 -16.11 -19.38
N GLY A 20 -8.20 -16.97 -19.18
CA GLY A 20 -6.79 -16.64 -19.45
C GLY A 20 -5.96 -16.23 -18.22
N GLY A 21 -6.48 -16.37 -16.99
CA GLY A 21 -5.70 -16.18 -15.77
C GLY A 21 -5.01 -17.46 -15.30
N ALA A 22 -3.70 -17.46 -15.03
CA ALA A 22 -3.05 -18.63 -14.41
C ALA A 22 -3.30 -18.64 -12.89
N PRO A 23 -3.74 -19.75 -12.28
CA PRO A 23 -3.92 -19.83 -10.84
C PRO A 23 -2.53 -19.90 -10.19
N MET A 24 -2.08 -18.79 -9.59
CA MET A 24 -0.78 -18.74 -8.92
C MET A 24 -0.89 -19.18 -7.47
N SER A 25 0.08 -19.96 -7.00
CA SER A 25 0.17 -20.27 -5.58
C SER A 25 0.49 -19.00 -4.77
N PRO A 26 0.02 -18.88 -3.51
CA PRO A 26 0.29 -17.71 -2.67
C PRO A 26 1.79 -17.37 -2.54
N ALA A 27 2.66 -18.37 -2.60
CA ALA A 27 4.10 -18.19 -2.56
C ALA A 27 4.64 -17.50 -3.83
N VAL A 28 4.12 -17.88 -5.00
CA VAL A 28 4.49 -17.26 -6.29
C VAL A 28 3.97 -15.84 -6.36
N VAL A 29 2.72 -15.60 -5.94
CA VAL A 29 2.15 -14.24 -5.83
C VAL A 29 3.03 -13.37 -4.95
N ARG A 30 3.44 -13.84 -3.78
CA ARG A 30 4.30 -13.08 -2.86
C ARG A 30 5.66 -12.77 -3.47
N LYS A 31 6.25 -13.70 -4.23
CA LYS A 31 7.54 -13.51 -4.90
C LYS A 31 7.45 -12.52 -6.07
N VAL A 32 6.38 -12.59 -6.86
CA VAL A 32 6.09 -11.64 -7.93
C VAL A 32 5.85 -10.24 -7.35
N LEU A 33 5.02 -10.12 -6.31
CA LEU A 33 4.78 -8.86 -5.62
C LEU A 33 6.07 -8.31 -4.99
N ALA A 34 6.95 -9.15 -4.46
CA ALA A 34 8.25 -8.73 -3.94
C ALA A 34 9.17 -8.21 -5.07
N HIS A 35 9.22 -8.93 -6.20
CA HIS A 35 10.05 -8.60 -7.34
C HIS A 35 9.68 -7.25 -7.97
N PHE A 36 8.38 -6.95 -8.05
CA PHE A 36 7.89 -5.65 -8.51
C PHE A 36 7.82 -4.58 -7.41
N ASN A 37 8.40 -4.85 -6.22
CA ASN A 37 8.33 -3.96 -5.05
C ASN A 37 6.89 -3.52 -4.70
N LEU A 38 5.91 -4.35 -5.05
CA LEU A 38 4.49 -4.20 -4.72
C LEU A 38 4.21 -4.65 -3.29
N LEU A 39 5.13 -5.43 -2.69
CA LEU A 39 5.15 -5.62 -1.24
C LEU A 39 5.72 -4.37 -0.56
N PRO A 40 5.03 -3.84 0.46
CA PRO A 40 5.60 -2.82 1.32
C PRO A 40 6.86 -3.37 2.01
N GLN A 41 8.03 -2.81 1.72
CA GLN A 41 9.27 -3.11 2.44
C GLN A 41 9.20 -2.47 3.82
N THR A 42 8.59 -3.14 4.79
CA THR A 42 8.53 -2.67 6.18
C THR A 42 9.82 -3.00 6.92
N GLN A 43 10.83 -2.14 6.81
CA GLN A 43 11.78 -1.99 7.92
C GLN A 43 11.05 -1.22 9.03
N PRO A 44 10.99 -1.75 10.27
CA PRO A 44 10.36 -1.03 11.38
C PRO A 44 11.04 0.33 11.56
N GLY A 45 10.26 1.41 11.53
CA GLY A 45 10.76 2.78 11.70
C GLY A 45 11.11 3.55 10.41
N LEU A 46 11.34 2.87 9.28
CA LEU A 46 11.64 3.54 8.02
C LEU A 46 10.39 3.62 7.11
N LEU A 47 10.22 4.79 6.49
CA LEU A 47 9.20 4.99 5.47
C LEU A 47 9.63 4.30 4.17
N THR A 48 8.69 3.61 3.54
CA THR A 48 8.89 3.10 2.18
C THR A 48 8.89 4.26 1.18
N GLY A 49 9.44 4.05 -0.03
CA GLY A 49 9.43 5.09 -1.08
C GLY A 49 8.03 5.60 -1.41
N ARG A 50 7.00 4.74 -1.37
CA ARG A 50 5.60 5.15 -1.55
C ARG A 50 5.08 6.01 -0.40
N GLU A 51 5.44 5.69 0.84
CA GLU A 51 5.08 6.49 2.01
C GLU A 51 5.80 7.84 2.01
N GLN A 52 7.07 7.88 1.61
CA GLN A 52 7.84 9.12 1.43
C GLN A 52 7.20 10.01 0.37
N ALA A 53 6.80 9.46 -0.78
CA ALA A 53 6.12 10.23 -1.83
C ALA A 53 4.79 10.83 -1.35
N VAL A 54 4.03 10.09 -0.53
CA VAL A 54 2.79 10.61 0.09
C VAL A 54 3.11 11.73 1.08
N VAL A 55 4.14 11.56 1.93
CA VAL A 55 4.58 12.61 2.87
C VAL A 55 5.01 13.86 2.12
N GLN A 56 5.79 13.72 1.04
CA GLN A 56 6.21 14.87 0.23
C GLN A 56 5.02 15.62 -0.34
N GLY A 57 4.04 14.91 -0.92
CA GLY A 57 2.83 15.56 -1.41
C GLY A 57 2.04 16.30 -0.31
N ILE A 58 2.06 15.78 0.92
CA ILE A 58 1.42 16.46 2.07
C ILE A 58 2.19 17.73 2.45
N VAL A 59 3.52 17.69 2.47
CA VAL A 59 4.39 18.83 2.74
C VAL A 59 4.27 19.90 1.65
N ASP A 60 4.10 19.49 0.38
CA ASP A 60 3.82 20.36 -0.76
C ASP A 60 2.42 21.03 -0.68
N GLY A 61 1.62 20.72 0.34
CA GLY A 61 0.28 21.28 0.52
C GLY A 61 -0.82 20.61 -0.31
N LEU A 62 -0.54 19.47 -0.96
CA LEU A 62 -1.49 18.79 -1.83
C LEU A 62 -2.56 18.02 -1.04
N SER A 63 -3.81 18.12 -1.44
CA SER A 63 -4.89 17.28 -0.91
C SER A 63 -4.68 15.80 -1.25
N ASP A 64 -5.30 14.89 -0.49
CA ASP A 64 -5.22 13.44 -0.74
C ASP A 64 -5.64 13.08 -2.17
N LYS A 65 -6.60 13.80 -2.77
CA LYS A 65 -7.03 13.62 -4.16
C LYS A 65 -5.94 14.02 -5.16
N GLN A 66 -5.23 15.12 -4.91
CA GLN A 66 -4.13 15.58 -5.76
C GLN A 66 -2.92 14.65 -5.64
N VAL A 67 -2.59 14.19 -4.44
CA VAL A 67 -1.55 13.16 -4.22
C VAL A 67 -1.93 11.87 -4.95
N ALA A 68 -3.18 11.45 -4.87
CA ALA A 68 -3.69 10.27 -5.57
C ALA A 68 -3.53 10.42 -7.09
N HIS A 69 -3.91 11.56 -7.65
CA HIS A 69 -3.73 11.85 -9.07
C HIS A 69 -2.26 11.84 -9.49
N ARG A 70 -1.38 12.52 -8.74
CA ARG A 70 0.07 12.58 -9.02
C ARG A 70 0.72 11.19 -8.98
N MET A 71 0.26 10.30 -8.10
CA MET A 71 0.81 8.96 -7.92
C MET A 71 0.10 7.87 -8.75
N GLY A 72 -0.96 8.21 -9.49
CA GLY A 72 -1.77 7.23 -10.22
C GLY A 72 -2.49 6.23 -9.31
N LEU A 73 -2.91 6.68 -8.11
CA LEU A 73 -3.57 5.86 -7.09
C LEU A 73 -5.01 6.30 -6.85
N SER A 74 -5.79 5.48 -6.14
CA SER A 74 -7.10 5.93 -5.63
C SER A 74 -6.92 6.81 -4.38
N PRO A 75 -7.84 7.76 -4.11
CA PRO A 75 -7.82 8.56 -2.88
C PRO A 75 -7.86 7.71 -1.60
N GLU A 76 -8.55 6.57 -1.63
CA GLU A 76 -8.64 5.66 -0.50
C GLU A 76 -7.31 4.93 -0.23
N THR A 77 -6.59 4.59 -1.31
CA THR A 77 -5.25 4.05 -1.23
C THR A 77 -4.28 5.07 -0.60
N VAL A 78 -4.37 6.34 -0.98
CA VAL A 78 -3.57 7.41 -0.35
C VAL A 78 -3.89 7.54 1.13
N ARG A 79 -5.17 7.58 1.53
CA ARG A 79 -5.56 7.60 2.96
C ARG A 79 -4.98 6.42 3.75
N THR A 80 -4.91 5.24 3.13
CA THR A 80 -4.28 4.08 3.74
C THR A 80 -2.79 4.32 3.98
N TYR A 81 -2.07 4.90 3.02
CA TYR A 81 -0.67 5.31 3.22
C TYR A 81 -0.54 6.37 4.32
N VAL A 82 -1.40 7.39 4.36
CA VAL A 82 -1.40 8.41 5.43
C VAL A 82 -1.53 7.78 6.81
N LYS A 83 -2.48 6.87 7.01
CA LYS A 83 -2.64 6.15 8.30
C LYS A 83 -1.39 5.36 8.69
N ARG A 84 -0.73 4.72 7.73
CA ARG A 84 0.53 3.98 7.97
C ARG A 84 1.67 4.92 8.34
N VAL A 85 1.81 6.04 7.64
CA VAL A 85 2.78 7.09 7.92
C VAL A 85 2.57 7.63 9.33
N TYR A 86 1.33 7.97 9.71
CA TYR A 86 1.01 8.47 11.05
C TYR A 86 1.43 7.50 12.14
N ARG A 87 1.14 6.21 11.97
CA ARG A 87 1.58 5.17 12.89
C ARG A 87 3.10 5.01 12.94
N LYS A 88 3.79 5.08 11.79
CA LYS A 88 5.26 4.93 11.72
C LYS A 88 6.00 6.11 12.35
N LEU A 89 5.51 7.33 12.12
CA LEU A 89 6.11 8.56 12.62
C LEU A 89 5.58 8.99 14.00
N GLN A 90 4.61 8.24 14.53
CA GLN A 90 3.91 8.51 15.79
C GLN A 90 3.31 9.93 15.83
N VAL A 91 2.64 10.32 14.73
CA VAL A 91 1.94 11.61 14.62
C VAL A 91 0.44 11.38 14.51
N SER A 92 -0.33 12.33 15.04
CA SER A 92 -1.79 12.25 15.14
C SER A 92 -2.52 13.16 14.15
N SER A 93 -1.83 14.20 13.64
CA SER A 93 -2.44 15.20 12.75
C SER A 93 -1.58 15.51 11.54
N ARG A 94 -2.22 16.08 10.52
CA ARG A 94 -1.55 16.51 9.28
C ARG A 94 -0.53 17.62 9.57
N THR A 95 -0.89 18.56 10.44
CA THR A 95 -0.01 19.65 10.87
C THR A 95 1.20 19.12 11.63
N GLU A 96 0.99 18.14 12.52
CA GLU A 96 2.07 17.50 13.26
C GLU A 96 3.01 16.73 12.33
N LEU A 97 2.49 16.02 11.33
CA LEU A 97 3.29 15.39 10.27
C LEU A 97 4.20 16.41 9.57
N VAL A 98 3.62 17.51 9.07
CA VAL A 98 4.38 18.56 8.36
C VAL A 98 5.44 19.16 9.29
N SER A 99 5.05 19.51 10.52
CA SER A 99 5.97 20.08 11.50
C SER A 99 7.11 19.13 11.89
N ARG A 100 6.85 17.81 11.92
CA ARG A 100 7.87 16.79 12.19
C ARG A 100 8.87 16.67 11.03
N VAL A 101 8.40 16.70 9.79
CA VAL A 101 9.25 16.60 8.60
C VAL A 101 10.11 17.86 8.44
N VAL A 102 9.52 19.05 8.63
CA VAL A 102 10.24 20.33 8.52
C VAL A 102 11.31 20.48 9.61
N ARG A 103 11.08 19.95 10.82
CA ARG A 103 12.06 19.99 11.92
C ARG A 103 13.14 18.89 11.84
N GLY A 104 12.93 17.87 11.01
CA GLY A 104 13.83 16.72 10.87
C GLY A 104 14.81 16.83 9.70
N ASN A 105 14.89 18.01 9.07
CA ASN A 105 15.73 18.34 7.93
C ASN A 105 16.67 19.50 8.29
#